data_AF-A0A165TYJ0-F1
#
_entry.id   AF-A0A165TYJ0-F1
#
_cell.length_a   1.000
_cell.length_b   1.000
_cell.length_c   1.000
_cell.angle_alpha   90.00
_cell.angle_beta   90.00
_cell.angle_gamma   90.00
#
_symmetry.space_group_name_H-M   'P 1'
#
loop_
_entity.id
_entity.type
_entity.pdbx_description
1 polymer ?
#
loop_
_entity_poly.entity_id
_entity_poly.type
_entity_poly.pdbx_seq_one_letter_code
_entity_poly.pdbx_strand_id
1 'polypeptide(L)' 'MQVKYYPIRGRGERGDKFQLARFEDENGNMYKGLYDQERHFGSEDEAREHIASVMNVPADTLTLVKWDL' A
#
# COMPACT_ATOMS: atom_id res chain seq x y z
N MET A 1 -1.20 -4.28 13.53
CA MET A 1 0.04 -3.77 12.94
C MET A 1 -0.25 -2.56 12.08
N GLN A 2 0.43 -1.45 12.33
CA GLN A 2 0.22 -0.22 11.57
C GLN A 2 1.23 -0.16 10.41
N VAL A 3 0.73 0.17 9.22
CA VAL A 3 1.57 0.35 8.03
C VAL A 3 1.32 1.73 7.47
N LYS A 4 2.38 2.53 7.39
CA LYS A 4 2.35 3.82 6.72
C LYS A 4 2.56 3.60 5.23
N TYR A 5 1.76 4.22 4.39
CA TYR A 5 1.88 4.05 2.94
C TYR A 5 1.74 5.39 2.20
N TYR A 6 2.40 5.48 1.04
CA TYR A 6 2.36 6.66 0.20
C TYR A 6 1.71 6.34 -1.17
N PRO A 7 0.46 6.79 -1.41
CA PRO A 7 -0.22 6.56 -2.67
C PRO A 7 0.14 7.61 -3.74
N ILE A 8 0.34 7.15 -4.97
CA ILE A 8 0.42 8.00 -6.17
C ILE A 8 -0.92 7.94 -6.88
N ARG A 9 -1.72 9.01 -6.78
CA ARG A 9 -3.06 9.10 -7.38
C ARG A 9 -3.01 9.47 -8.87
N GLY A 10 -4.16 9.39 -9.53
CA GLY A 10 -4.29 9.73 -10.95
C GLY A 10 -3.78 8.62 -11.86
N ARG A 11 -4.05 7.36 -11.49
CA ARG A 11 -3.74 6.16 -12.28
C ARG A 11 -5.02 5.51 -12.81
N GLY A 12 -4.89 4.57 -13.74
CA GLY A 12 -6.03 3.98 -14.46
C GLY A 12 -6.57 4.89 -15.56
N GLU A 13 -7.40 4.32 -16.45
CA GLU A 13 -7.91 5.02 -17.65
C GLU A 13 -8.72 6.28 -17.31
N ARG A 14 -9.34 6.33 -16.12
CA ARG A 14 -10.18 7.46 -15.66
C ARG A 14 -9.50 8.28 -14.56
N GLY A 15 -8.26 7.95 -14.18
CA GLY A 15 -7.55 8.60 -13.08
C GLY A 15 -8.08 8.27 -11.68
N ASP A 16 -8.96 7.26 -11.57
CA ASP A 16 -9.65 6.82 -10.36
C ASP A 16 -8.82 5.87 -9.49
N LYS A 17 -7.71 5.32 -10.03
CA LYS A 17 -6.83 4.40 -9.33
C LYS A 17 -5.61 5.10 -8.75
N PHE A 18 -4.89 4.38 -7.89
CA PHE A 18 -3.59 4.80 -7.37
C PHE A 18 -2.58 3.65 -7.40
N GLN A 19 -1.29 4.02 -7.34
CA GLN A 19 -0.17 3.09 -7.12
C GLN A 19 0.40 3.29 -5.72
N LEU A 20 1.07 2.28 -5.18
CA LEU A 20 1.87 2.42 -3.96
C LEU A 20 3.28 2.85 -4.36
N ALA A 21 3.77 3.99 -3.87
CA ALA A 21 5.17 4.37 -4.08
C ALA A 21 6.11 3.72 -3.06
N ARG A 22 5.60 3.52 -1.83
CA ARG A 22 6.28 2.90 -0.70
C ARG A 22 5.29 2.64 0.43
N PHE A 23 5.65 1.70 1.28
CA PHE A 23 5.05 1.53 2.59
C PHE A 23 6.11 1.07 3.60
N GLU A 24 5.87 1.39 4.86
CA GLU A 24 6.74 1.18 6.01
C GLU A 24 5.93 0.57 7.16
N ASP A 25 6.47 -0.45 7.81
CA ASP A 25 5.84 -1.03 9.00
C ASP A 25 6.12 -0.24 10.28
N GLU A 26 5.50 -0.64 11.38
CA GLU A 26 5.72 -0.06 12.71
C GLU A 26 7.15 -0.21 13.25
N ASN A 27 7.95 -1.12 12.69
CA ASN A 27 9.36 -1.31 13.06
C ASN A 27 10.32 -0.45 12.22
N GLY A 28 9.81 0.33 11.27
CA GLY A 28 10.60 1.13 10.34
C GLY A 28 11.15 0.36 9.14
N ASN A 29 10.69 -0.88 8.90
CA ASN A 29 11.07 -1.64 7.72
C ASN A 29 10.38 -1.07 6.49
N MET A 30 11.16 -0.62 5.51
CA MET A 30 10.65 -0.18 4.21
C MET A 30 10.64 -1.33 3.22
N TYR A 31 9.51 -1.53 2.55
CA TYR A 31 9.31 -2.63 1.61
C TYR A 31 9.53 -2.24 0.14
N LYS A 32 10.32 -1.19 -0.13
CA LYS A 32 10.54 -0.68 -1.49
C LYS A 32 11.13 -1.78 -2.39
N GLY A 33 10.49 -2.03 -3.53
CA GLY A 33 10.94 -3.04 -4.51
C GLY A 33 10.58 -4.49 -4.15
N LEU A 34 9.88 -4.73 -3.03
CA LEU A 34 9.38 -6.05 -2.63
C LEU A 34 7.92 -6.30 -3.06
N TYR A 35 7.33 -5.36 -3.78
CA TYR A 35 5.97 -5.42 -4.29
C TYR A 35 5.92 -4.87 -5.70
N ASP A 36 4.86 -5.21 -6.42
CA ASP A 36 4.63 -4.71 -7.77
C ASP A 36 4.26 -3.21 -7.70
N GLN A 37 5.21 -2.35 -8.07
CA GLN A 37 5.03 -0.89 -8.06
C GLN A 37 4.14 -0.40 -9.21
N GLU A 38 3.96 -1.21 -10.25
CA GLU A 38 3.09 -0.88 -11.37
C GLU A 38 1.62 -1.21 -11.05
N ARG A 39 1.37 -2.01 -10.01
CA ARG A 39 0.03 -2.41 -9.59
C ARG A 39 -0.85 -1.21 -9.25
N HIS A 40 -2.01 -1.17 -9.89
CA HIS A 40 -3.05 -0.17 -9.66
C HIS A 40 -4.10 -0.69 -8.67
N PHE A 41 -4.47 0.14 -7.71
CA PHE A 41 -5.48 -0.11 -6.69
C PHE A 41 -6.67 0.81 -6.91
N GLY A 42 -7.88 0.24 -6.88
CA GLY A 42 -9.15 0.98 -6.92
C GLY A 42 -9.65 1.39 -5.53
N SER A 43 -9.15 0.76 -4.46
CA SER A 43 -9.56 1.04 -3.08
C SER A 43 -8.44 0.83 -2.07
N GLU A 44 -8.60 1.38 -0.86
CA GLU A 44 -7.68 1.12 0.25
C GLU A 44 -7.75 -0.34 0.74
N ASP A 45 -8.90 -1.00 0.61
CA ASP A 45 -9.05 -2.43 0.94
C ASP A 45 -8.20 -3.32 0.02
N GLU A 46 -8.22 -3.07 -1.30
CA GLU A 46 -7.36 -3.78 -2.26
C GLU A 46 -5.86 -3.57 -1.95
N ALA A 47 -5.48 -2.33 -1.59
CA ALA A 47 -4.12 -2.03 -1.19
C ALA A 47 -3.74 -2.75 0.12
N ARG A 48 -4.65 -2.83 1.09
CA ARG A 48 -4.43 -3.52 2.36
C ARG A 48 -4.21 -5.01 2.16
N GLU A 49 -5.05 -5.67 1.35
CA GLU A 49 -4.88 -7.09 1.02
C GLU A 49 -3.54 -7.37 0.34
N HIS A 50 -3.14 -6.50 -0.59
CA HIS A 50 -1.86 -6.65 -1.27
C HIS A 50 -0.67 -6.47 -0.31
N ILE A 51 -0.68 -5.42 0.51
CA ILE A 51 0.36 -5.18 1.51
C ILE A 51 0.44 -6.35 2.50
N ALA A 52 -0.72 -6.86 2.95
CA ALA A 52 -0.80 -8.04 3.82
C ALA A 52 -0.15 -9.27 3.18
N SER A 53 -0.41 -9.50 1.90
CA SER A 53 0.22 -10.57 1.13
C SER A 53 1.74 -10.40 1.01
N VAL A 54 2.24 -9.18 0.78
CA VAL A 54 3.68 -8.90 0.68
C VAL A 54 4.38 -9.12 2.02
N MET A 55 3.74 -8.71 3.11
CA MET A 55 4.24 -8.86 4.47
C MET A 55 4.02 -10.27 5.05
N ASN A 56 3.29 -11.13 4.34
CA ASN A 56 2.88 -12.47 4.77
C ASN A 56 2.13 -12.47 6.13
N VAL A 57 1.19 -11.54 6.28
CA VAL A 57 0.33 -11.39 7.46
C VAL A 57 -1.16 -11.32 7.08
N PRO A 58 -2.11 -11.59 7.98
CA PRO A 58 -3.53 -11.43 7.68
C PRO A 58 -3.93 -9.96 7.49
N ALA A 59 -4.74 -9.66 6.47
CA ALA A 59 -5.15 -8.29 6.15
C ALA A 59 -5.92 -7.59 7.27
N ASP A 60 -6.72 -8.32 8.06
CA ASP A 60 -7.48 -7.78 9.19
C ASP A 60 -6.59 -7.29 10.34
N THR A 61 -5.34 -7.74 10.37
CA THR A 61 -4.36 -7.29 11.37
C THR A 61 -3.65 -6.00 10.94
N LEU A 62 -3.81 -5.58 9.67
CA LEU A 62 -3.19 -4.38 9.13
C LEU A 62 -4.12 -3.17 9.23
N THR A 63 -3.58 -2.07 9.74
CA THR A 63 -4.19 -0.75 9.67
C THR A 63 -3.32 0.13 8.78
N LEU A 64 -3.85 0.53 7.62
CA LEU A 64 -3.16 1.44 6.72
C LEU A 64 -3.31 2.88 7.19
N VAL A 65 -2.19 3.60 7.22
CA VAL A 65 -2.14 5.03 7.51
C VAL A 65 -1.45 5.73 6.35
N LYS A 66 -2.09 6.76 5.81
CA LYS A 66 -1.48 7.56 4.74
C LYS A 66 -0.28 8.31 5.33
N TRP A 67 0.81 8.33 4.59
CA TRP A 67 1.96 9.16 4.93
C TRP A 67 1.64 10.60 4.53
N ASP A 68 1.36 11.46 5.51
CA ASP A 68 1.31 12.90 5.30
C ASP A 68 2.74 13.41 5.08
N LEU A 69 3.00 13.97 3.89
CA LEU A 69 4.24 14.66 3.52
C LEU A 69 4.05 16.17 3.64
#